data_AF-A0A914VUX0-F1
#
_entry.id   AF-A0A914VUX0-F1
#
_cell.length_a   1.000
_cell.length_b   1.000
_cell.length_c   1.000
_cell.angle_alpha   90.00
_cell.angle_beta   90.00
_cell.angle_gamma   90.00
#
_symmetry.space_group_name_H-M   'P 1'
#
loop_
_entity.id
_entity.type
_entity.pdbx_description
1 polymer ?
#
loop_
_entity_poly.entity_id
_entity_poly.type
_entity_poly.pdbx_seq_one_letter_code
_entity_poly.pdbx_strand_id
1 'polypeptide(L)'
;MASLQGGSFQMGIDDIDGRNGESPAYSSAVKSFKFDKYPVTNYMFKMFMEKKPNYTTDAEARGWSLVTQTYVAAAVQETSRLIHHKPDDDEPWMLPIQGASWNHPLGPSSSINEKLDHPVVHVSKRDAAAYCLWMKKRLPTEFEWEYAARGGNNGLEYPWGDSYEMGRTNLWQGKFPDNDTGRDGFAGTSTVNAYRPQNDYGTMDN
;
A
#
# COMPACT_ATOMS: atom_id res chain seq x y z
N MET A 1 -15.07 -1.23 -8.90
CA MET A 1 -14.27 -0.55 -9.92
C MET A 1 -15.00 0.70 -10.39
N ALA A 2 -14.29 1.81 -10.55
CA ALA A 2 -14.75 2.98 -11.30
C ALA A 2 -14.38 2.81 -12.78
N SER A 3 -15.22 3.33 -13.70
CA SER A 3 -14.85 3.47 -15.11
C SER A 3 -14.37 4.90 -15.30
N LEU A 4 -13.10 5.06 -15.66
CA LEU A 4 -12.46 6.36 -15.81
C LEU A 4 -12.36 6.68 -17.29
N GLN A 5 -12.92 7.82 -17.69
CA GLN A 5 -12.70 8.34 -19.03
C GLN A 5 -11.25 8.81 -19.10
N GLY A 6 -10.47 8.24 -20.02
CA GLY A 6 -9.09 8.65 -20.20
C GLY A 6 -8.97 10.02 -20.85
N GLY A 7 -7.78 10.58 -20.81
CA GLY A 7 -7.49 11.89 -21.36
C GLY A 7 -6.06 12.31 -21.04
N SER A 8 -5.74 13.54 -21.42
CA SER A 8 -4.48 14.18 -21.04
C SER A 8 -4.53 14.69 -19.61
N PHE A 9 -3.41 14.63 -18.91
CA PHE A 9 -3.22 15.15 -17.55
C PHE A 9 -1.76 15.59 -17.35
N GLN A 10 -1.51 16.31 -16.26
CA GLN A 10 -0.15 16.59 -15.80
C GLN A 10 0.31 15.49 -14.85
N MET A 11 1.37 14.78 -15.24
CA MET A 11 2.05 13.80 -14.42
C MET A 11 3.23 14.44 -13.70
N GLY A 12 3.49 14.01 -12.46
CA GLY A 12 4.50 14.60 -11.59
C GLY A 12 4.07 15.96 -11.03
N ILE A 13 4.98 16.64 -10.34
CA ILE A 13 4.77 17.95 -9.74
C ILE A 13 5.96 18.85 -10.04
N ASP A 14 5.73 20.14 -10.18
CA ASP A 14 6.81 21.13 -10.26
C ASP A 14 7.17 21.58 -8.83
N ASP A 15 7.83 20.68 -8.09
CA ASP A 15 8.32 20.94 -6.73
C ASP A 15 9.85 20.94 -6.68
N ILE A 16 10.41 21.92 -5.98
CA ILE A 16 11.86 22.02 -5.75
C ILE A 16 12.39 20.87 -4.89
N ASP A 17 11.53 20.32 -4.03
CA ASP A 17 11.85 19.18 -3.17
C ASP A 17 11.42 17.84 -3.77
N GLY A 18 10.91 17.83 -5.02
CA GLY A 18 10.47 16.62 -5.72
C GLY A 18 11.58 15.58 -5.80
N ARG A 19 11.27 14.34 -5.39
CA ARG A 19 12.26 13.26 -5.27
C ARG A 19 12.07 12.23 -6.36
N ASN A 20 13.09 11.43 -6.64
CA ASN A 20 12.97 10.20 -7.42
C ASN A 20 12.28 10.32 -8.81
N GLY A 21 12.39 11.48 -9.46
CA GLY A 21 11.77 11.72 -10.78
C GLY A 21 10.34 12.27 -10.73
N GLU A 22 9.86 12.71 -9.57
CA GLU A 22 8.56 13.39 -9.42
C GLU A 22 8.51 14.75 -10.13
N SER A 23 9.67 15.42 -10.26
CA SER A 23 9.84 16.70 -10.96
C SER A 23 10.72 16.55 -12.21
N PRO A 24 10.51 17.35 -13.27
CA PRO A 24 9.43 18.33 -13.45
C PRO A 24 8.11 17.68 -13.87
N ALA A 25 7.01 18.39 -13.67
CA ALA A 25 5.72 17.98 -14.20
C ALA A 25 5.71 17.98 -15.74
N TYR A 26 5.03 17.02 -16.34
CA TYR A 26 4.93 16.93 -17.80
C TYR A 26 3.55 16.43 -18.25
N SER A 27 3.15 16.78 -19.46
CA SER A 27 1.88 16.32 -20.02
C SER A 27 1.98 14.85 -20.44
N SER A 28 1.04 14.04 -19.97
CA SER A 28 0.87 12.65 -20.38
C SER A 28 -0.60 12.36 -20.69
N ALA A 29 -0.90 11.16 -21.18
CA ALA A 29 -2.27 10.75 -21.48
C ALA A 29 -2.48 9.26 -21.23
N VAL A 30 -3.69 8.91 -20.79
CA VAL A 30 -4.13 7.53 -20.61
C VAL A 30 -5.37 7.26 -21.45
N LYS A 31 -5.54 6.01 -21.91
CA LYS A 31 -6.80 5.56 -22.51
C LYS A 31 -7.84 5.35 -21.41
N SER A 32 -9.12 5.34 -21.75
CA SER A 32 -10.16 4.95 -20.79
C SER A 32 -9.94 3.55 -20.26
N PHE A 33 -10.11 3.39 -18.95
CA PHE A 33 -9.81 2.15 -18.24
C PHE A 33 -10.75 1.99 -17.03
N LYS A 34 -10.67 0.85 -16.37
CA LYS A 34 -11.36 0.63 -15.09
C LYS A 34 -10.33 0.48 -13.98
N PHE A 35 -10.60 1.10 -12.84
CA PHE A 35 -9.72 1.12 -11.69
C PHE A 35 -10.47 0.63 -10.45
N ASP A 36 -9.83 -0.18 -9.59
CA ASP A 36 -10.44 -0.56 -8.33
C ASP A 36 -10.55 0.67 -7.43
N LYS A 37 -11.68 0.81 -6.70
CA LYS A 37 -11.90 2.00 -5.84
C LYS A 37 -11.14 1.91 -4.52
N TYR A 38 -10.64 0.73 -4.21
CA TYR A 38 -10.06 0.33 -2.94
C TYR A 38 -8.88 -0.60 -3.23
N PRO A 39 -7.85 -0.60 -2.39
CA PRO A 39 -6.85 -1.66 -2.37
C PRO A 39 -7.49 -3.06 -2.25
N VAL A 40 -6.77 -4.08 -2.71
CA VAL A 40 -7.18 -5.48 -2.52
C VAL A 40 -7.15 -5.79 -1.02
N THR A 41 -8.28 -6.28 -0.49
CA THR A 41 -8.39 -6.59 0.94
C THR A 41 -7.86 -7.98 1.28
N ASN A 42 -7.57 -8.21 2.57
CA ASN A 42 -7.24 -9.53 3.10
C ASN A 42 -8.30 -10.58 2.77
N TYR A 43 -9.60 -10.23 2.83
CA TYR A 43 -10.68 -11.13 2.44
C TYR A 43 -10.59 -11.54 0.97
N MET A 44 -10.40 -10.57 0.07
CA MET A 44 -10.30 -10.83 -1.36
C MET A 44 -9.08 -11.70 -1.69
N PHE A 45 -7.93 -11.40 -1.07
CA PHE A 45 -6.71 -12.17 -1.28
C PHE A 45 -6.80 -13.57 -0.67
N LYS A 46 -7.46 -13.73 0.49
CA LYS A 46 -7.79 -15.03 1.06
C LYS A 46 -8.59 -15.90 0.10
N MET A 47 -9.61 -15.33 -0.55
CA MET A 47 -10.40 -16.04 -1.57
C MET A 47 -9.53 -16.49 -2.75
N PHE A 48 -8.56 -15.68 -3.18
CA PHE A 48 -7.60 -16.06 -4.19
C PHE A 48 -6.76 -17.27 -3.74
N MET A 49 -6.19 -17.22 -2.54
CA MET A 49 -5.35 -18.29 -1.98
C MET A 49 -6.15 -19.60 -1.81
N GLU A 50 -7.40 -19.53 -1.34
CA GLU A 50 -8.29 -20.69 -1.22
C GLU A 50 -8.64 -21.32 -2.58
N LYS A 51 -8.77 -20.51 -3.64
CA LYS A 51 -9.03 -20.99 -5.01
C LYS A 51 -7.76 -21.37 -5.78
N LYS A 52 -6.58 -21.05 -5.25
CA LYS A 52 -5.28 -21.37 -5.82
C LYS A 52 -4.39 -22.03 -4.75
N PRO A 53 -4.74 -23.24 -4.29
CA PRO A 53 -4.04 -23.91 -3.17
C PRO A 53 -2.57 -24.24 -3.45
N ASN A 54 -2.13 -24.21 -4.72
CA ASN A 54 -0.73 -24.40 -5.12
C ASN A 54 0.02 -23.08 -5.34
N TYR A 55 -0.63 -21.93 -5.12
CA TYR A 55 0.02 -20.64 -5.19
C TYR A 55 0.70 -20.35 -3.85
N THR A 56 1.95 -19.91 -3.90
CA THR A 56 2.75 -19.51 -2.74
C THR A 56 3.28 -18.11 -3.01
N THR A 57 3.01 -17.19 -2.09
CA THR A 57 3.51 -15.81 -2.20
C THR A 57 5.03 -15.76 -2.10
N ASP A 58 5.64 -14.66 -2.57
CA ASP A 58 7.09 -14.49 -2.43
C ASP A 58 7.55 -14.49 -0.97
N ALA A 59 6.75 -13.92 -0.06
CA ALA A 59 7.04 -13.93 1.37
C ALA A 59 7.02 -15.35 1.96
N GLU A 60 6.01 -16.16 1.62
CA GLU A 60 5.92 -17.55 2.07
C GLU A 60 7.05 -18.41 1.50
N ALA A 61 7.37 -18.26 0.21
CA ALA A 61 8.45 -19.02 -0.44
C ALA A 61 9.83 -18.65 0.13
N ARG A 62 10.03 -17.37 0.47
CA ARG A 62 11.24 -16.90 1.15
C ARG A 62 11.29 -17.31 2.62
N GLY A 63 10.12 -17.52 3.24
CA GLY A 63 9.96 -17.84 4.66
C GLY A 63 9.98 -16.64 5.59
N TRP A 64 10.07 -15.41 5.08
CA TRP A 64 10.09 -14.18 5.86
C TRP A 64 9.69 -12.95 5.03
N SER A 65 9.27 -11.89 5.72
CA SER A 65 9.00 -10.57 5.15
C SER A 65 9.41 -9.46 6.11
N LEU A 66 9.43 -8.22 5.62
CA LEU A 66 9.79 -7.06 6.42
C LEU A 66 8.58 -6.56 7.22
N VAL A 67 8.78 -6.29 8.51
CA VAL A 67 7.78 -5.71 9.41
C VAL A 67 8.40 -4.54 10.15
N THR A 68 7.69 -3.42 10.26
CA THR A 68 8.16 -2.25 11.01
C THR A 68 8.31 -2.58 12.49
N GLN A 69 9.44 -2.21 13.10
CA GLN A 69 9.78 -2.54 14.48
C GLN A 69 8.69 -2.13 15.49
N THR A 70 7.99 -1.04 15.22
CA THR A 70 6.92 -0.48 16.06
C THR A 70 5.80 -1.47 16.32
N TYR A 71 5.53 -2.37 15.37
CA TYR A 71 4.44 -3.36 15.46
C TYR A 71 4.93 -4.76 15.87
N VAL A 72 6.22 -4.89 16.22
CA VAL A 72 6.84 -6.16 16.61
C VAL A 72 7.21 -6.10 18.09
N ALA A 73 6.84 -7.13 18.85
CA ALA A 73 7.21 -7.21 20.27
C ALA A 73 8.74 -7.20 20.45
N ALA A 74 9.24 -6.51 21.48
CA ALA A 74 10.69 -6.29 21.70
C ALA A 74 11.52 -7.58 21.63
N ALA A 75 11.05 -8.68 22.23
CA ALA A 75 11.73 -9.99 22.19
C ALA A 75 11.87 -10.57 20.76
N VAL A 76 10.92 -10.28 19.88
CA VAL A 76 10.97 -10.69 18.47
C VAL A 76 11.92 -9.78 17.68
N GLN A 77 12.04 -8.50 18.05
CA GLN A 77 12.99 -7.59 17.43
C GLN A 77 14.45 -8.03 17.67
N GLU A 78 14.78 -8.42 18.90
CA GLU A 78 16.12 -8.88 19.28
C GLU A 78 16.52 -10.14 18.50
N THR A 79 15.62 -11.12 18.39
CA THR A 79 15.88 -12.36 17.66
C THR A 79 15.98 -12.15 16.15
N SER A 80 15.12 -11.30 15.56
CA SER A 80 15.18 -10.95 14.13
C SER A 80 16.54 -10.35 13.72
N ARG A 81 17.07 -9.43 14.52
CA ARG A 81 18.36 -8.75 14.27
C ARG A 81 19.58 -9.69 14.29
N LEU A 82 19.44 -10.89 14.88
CA LEU A 82 20.51 -11.88 14.95
C LEU A 82 20.52 -12.86 13.76
N ILE A 83 19.40 -13.02 13.06
CA ILE A 83 19.19 -14.12 12.09
C ILE A 83 19.49 -13.68 10.65
N HIS A 84 19.19 -12.43 10.32
CA HIS A 84 19.33 -11.91 8.96
C HIS A 84 20.32 -10.73 8.94
N HIS A 85 21.21 -10.71 7.94
CA HIS A 85 21.96 -9.50 7.62
C HIS A 85 20.95 -8.39 7.33
N LYS A 86 21.14 -7.20 7.92
CA LYS A 86 20.24 -6.06 7.80
C LYS A 86 19.81 -5.85 6.34
N PRO A 87 18.51 -5.69 6.05
CA PRO A 87 18.02 -5.55 4.67
C PRO A 87 18.60 -4.33 3.95
N ASP A 88 18.88 -3.25 4.66
CA ASP A 88 19.72 -2.11 4.24
C ASP A 88 20.02 -1.26 5.48
N ASP A 89 21.16 -0.57 5.54
CA ASP A 89 21.49 0.32 6.68
C ASP A 89 20.62 1.59 6.71
N ASP A 90 19.95 1.92 5.61
CA ASP A 90 19.15 3.14 5.43
C ASP A 90 17.74 3.05 6.06
N GLU A 91 17.22 1.85 6.32
CA GLU A 91 15.89 1.63 6.92
C GLU A 91 15.94 0.72 8.17
N PRO A 92 16.66 1.12 9.24
CA PRO A 92 16.91 0.27 10.41
C PRO A 92 15.64 -0.13 11.19
N TRP A 93 14.51 0.53 10.92
CA TRP A 93 13.20 0.24 11.50
C TRP A 93 12.47 -0.93 10.83
N MET A 94 12.94 -1.43 9.67
CA MET A 94 12.34 -2.59 8.99
C MET A 94 13.04 -3.88 9.41
N LEU A 95 12.31 -4.77 10.08
CA LEU A 95 12.85 -6.01 10.62
C LEU A 95 12.46 -7.21 9.74
N PRO A 96 13.41 -8.07 9.34
CA PRO A 96 13.09 -9.33 8.67
C PRO A 96 12.51 -10.33 9.69
N ILE A 97 11.20 -10.60 9.59
CA ILE A 97 10.48 -11.48 10.51
C ILE A 97 10.18 -12.83 9.85
N GLN A 98 10.74 -13.89 10.41
CA GLN A 98 10.48 -15.26 9.99
C GLN A 98 8.99 -15.59 10.10
N GLY A 99 8.42 -16.16 9.04
CA GLY A 99 7.00 -16.49 8.94
C GLY A 99 6.06 -15.31 8.74
N ALA A 100 6.58 -14.07 8.68
CA ALA A 100 5.75 -12.93 8.29
C ALA A 100 5.33 -13.06 6.82
N SER A 101 4.03 -13.00 6.60
CA SER A 101 3.39 -13.18 5.29
C SER A 101 1.97 -12.60 5.32
N TRP A 102 1.25 -12.65 4.20
CA TRP A 102 -0.05 -11.99 4.05
C TRP A 102 -1.09 -12.38 5.12
N ASN A 103 -1.12 -13.63 5.61
CA ASN A 103 -2.04 -14.11 6.63
C ASN A 103 -1.48 -14.03 8.07
N HIS A 104 -0.19 -13.71 8.21
CA HIS A 104 0.55 -13.55 9.46
C HIS A 104 1.41 -12.26 9.40
N PRO A 105 0.80 -11.07 9.28
CA PRO A 105 1.52 -9.85 8.89
C PRO A 105 2.54 -9.35 9.92
N LEU A 106 2.41 -9.73 11.20
CA LEU A 106 3.37 -9.38 12.25
C LEU A 106 4.21 -10.58 12.70
N GLY A 107 4.25 -11.64 11.88
CA GLY A 107 4.91 -12.91 12.19
C GLY A 107 3.94 -14.02 12.67
N PRO A 108 4.46 -15.20 13.05
CA PRO A 108 3.68 -16.44 13.16
C PRO A 108 2.54 -16.42 14.19
N SER A 109 2.62 -15.53 15.20
CA SER A 109 1.58 -15.38 16.23
C SER A 109 0.46 -14.42 15.83
N SER A 110 0.61 -13.69 14.72
CA SER A 110 -0.38 -12.73 14.23
C SER A 110 -1.40 -13.37 13.30
N SER A 111 -2.50 -12.68 12.99
CA SER A 111 -3.56 -13.16 12.11
C SER A 111 -4.30 -12.00 11.46
N ILE A 112 -4.94 -12.26 10.32
CA ILE A 112 -5.82 -11.33 9.60
C ILE A 112 -7.31 -11.44 9.99
N ASN A 113 -7.67 -12.29 10.96
CA ASN A 113 -9.09 -12.58 11.27
C ASN A 113 -9.90 -11.33 11.64
N GLU A 114 -9.29 -10.35 12.31
CA GLU A 114 -9.91 -9.07 12.67
C GLU A 114 -9.58 -7.95 11.68
N LYS A 115 -8.97 -8.28 10.54
CA LYS A 115 -8.47 -7.33 9.53
C LYS A 115 -8.84 -7.73 8.11
N LEU A 116 -9.98 -8.40 7.92
CA LEU A 116 -10.40 -8.92 6.62
C LEU A 116 -10.70 -7.82 5.59
N ASP A 117 -11.06 -6.63 6.04
CA ASP A 117 -11.34 -5.41 5.26
C ASP A 117 -10.17 -4.41 5.21
N HIS A 118 -9.04 -4.75 5.83
CA HIS A 118 -7.76 -4.05 5.64
C HIS A 118 -7.11 -4.47 4.31
N PRO A 119 -6.23 -3.62 3.74
CA PRO A 119 -5.43 -4.01 2.57
C PRO A 119 -4.57 -5.24 2.88
N VAL A 120 -4.44 -6.13 1.91
CA VAL A 120 -3.47 -7.23 2.00
C VAL A 120 -2.05 -6.68 1.91
N VAL A 121 -1.17 -7.18 2.78
CA VAL A 121 0.24 -6.79 2.87
C VAL A 121 1.17 -7.99 2.66
N HIS A 122 2.49 -7.74 2.58
CA HIS A 122 3.52 -8.75 2.24
C HIS A 122 3.30 -9.46 0.89
N VAL A 123 2.63 -8.77 -0.04
CA VAL A 123 2.44 -9.22 -1.42
C VAL A 123 3.47 -8.54 -2.31
N SER A 124 4.19 -9.31 -3.13
CA SER A 124 5.10 -8.73 -4.10
C SER A 124 4.35 -8.23 -5.35
N LYS A 125 5.07 -7.56 -6.26
CA LYS A 125 4.54 -7.23 -7.59
C LYS A 125 4.10 -8.49 -8.36
N ARG A 126 4.79 -9.62 -8.18
CA ARG A 126 4.44 -10.91 -8.79
C ARG A 126 3.13 -11.45 -8.20
N ASP A 127 2.97 -11.36 -6.88
CA ASP A 127 1.76 -11.77 -6.17
C ASP A 127 0.55 -10.93 -6.57
N ALA A 128 0.72 -9.61 -6.62
CA ALA A 128 -0.33 -8.71 -7.05
C ALA A 128 -0.74 -8.96 -8.51
N ALA A 129 0.23 -9.18 -9.41
CA ALA A 129 -0.07 -9.53 -10.80
C ALA A 129 -0.80 -10.87 -10.95
N ALA A 130 -0.42 -11.88 -10.16
CA ALA A 130 -1.10 -13.18 -10.15
C ALA A 130 -2.55 -13.08 -9.66
N TYR A 131 -2.79 -12.30 -8.60
CA TYR A 131 -4.13 -12.00 -8.10
C TYR A 131 -4.96 -11.27 -9.18
N CYS A 132 -4.41 -10.22 -9.79
CA CYS A 132 -5.09 -9.48 -10.86
C CYS A 132 -5.47 -10.41 -12.02
N LEU A 133 -4.54 -11.27 -12.46
CA LEU A 133 -4.80 -12.22 -13.54
C LEU A 133 -5.92 -13.20 -13.19
N TRP A 134 -5.95 -13.73 -11.97
CA TRP A 134 -7.04 -14.59 -11.48
C TRP A 134 -8.40 -13.88 -11.54
N MET A 135 -8.43 -12.58 -11.19
CA MET A 135 -9.62 -11.73 -11.29
C MET A 135 -9.92 -11.25 -12.72
N LYS A 136 -9.16 -11.69 -13.74
CA LYS A 136 -9.24 -11.21 -15.14
C LYS A 136 -9.04 -9.69 -15.25
N LYS A 137 -8.15 -9.16 -14.42
CA LYS A 137 -7.69 -7.77 -14.38
C LYS A 137 -6.18 -7.71 -14.68
N ARG A 138 -5.59 -6.53 -14.48
CA ARG A 138 -4.15 -6.29 -14.48
C ARG A 138 -3.81 -5.22 -13.44
N LEU A 139 -2.53 -5.09 -13.11
CA LEU A 139 -2.03 -3.92 -12.40
C LEU A 139 -2.24 -2.65 -13.26
N PRO A 140 -2.52 -1.49 -12.63
CA PRO A 140 -2.46 -0.22 -13.33
C PRO A 140 -1.03 0.07 -13.78
N THR A 141 -0.87 0.84 -14.85
CA THR A 141 0.41 1.52 -15.08
C THR A 141 0.57 2.66 -14.06
N GLU A 142 1.80 3.14 -13.88
CA GLU A 142 2.06 4.33 -13.05
C GLU A 142 1.21 5.54 -13.51
N PHE A 143 1.16 5.78 -14.83
CA PHE A 143 0.33 6.81 -15.44
C PHE A 143 -1.16 6.66 -15.09
N GLU A 144 -1.70 5.44 -15.15
CA GLU A 144 -3.11 5.18 -14.81
C GLU A 144 -3.36 5.35 -13.31
N TRP A 145 -2.42 4.95 -12.47
CA TRP A 145 -2.53 5.10 -11.03
C TRP A 145 -2.53 6.58 -10.63
N GLU A 146 -1.58 7.38 -11.12
CA GLU A 146 -1.53 8.81 -10.81
C GLU A 146 -2.73 9.56 -11.40
N TYR A 147 -3.13 9.24 -12.64
CA TYR A 147 -4.36 9.78 -13.25
C TYR A 147 -5.60 9.50 -12.38
N ALA A 148 -5.72 8.28 -11.85
CA ALA A 148 -6.82 7.90 -10.97
C ALA A 148 -6.72 8.61 -9.60
N ALA A 149 -5.51 8.76 -9.04
CA ALA A 149 -5.26 9.41 -7.76
C ALA A 149 -5.53 10.92 -7.81
N ARG A 150 -5.27 11.59 -8.94
CA ARG A 150 -5.57 13.02 -9.12
C ARG A 150 -7.05 13.33 -9.26
N GLY A 151 -7.89 12.34 -9.59
CA GLY A 151 -9.35 12.50 -9.62
C GLY A 151 -9.87 13.52 -10.63
N GLY A 152 -9.15 13.77 -11.72
CA GLY A 152 -9.52 14.78 -12.73
C GLY A 152 -8.91 16.17 -12.51
N ASN A 153 -8.11 16.35 -11.45
CA ASN A 153 -7.38 17.58 -11.19
C ASN A 153 -5.94 17.52 -11.72
N ASN A 154 -5.31 18.67 -11.93
CA ASN A 154 -3.91 18.78 -12.34
C ASN A 154 -3.16 19.67 -11.34
N GLY A 155 -1.90 19.31 -11.05
CA GLY A 155 -1.00 20.15 -10.26
C GLY A 155 -1.30 20.23 -8.76
N LEU A 156 -2.30 19.49 -8.25
CA LEU A 156 -2.56 19.41 -6.81
C LEU A 156 -1.51 18.57 -6.10
N GLU A 157 -1.11 19.00 -4.90
CA GLU A 157 -0.19 18.28 -4.01
C GLU A 157 -0.83 17.00 -3.46
N TYR A 158 -2.10 17.07 -3.05
CA TYR A 158 -2.87 15.92 -2.56
C TYR A 158 -4.04 15.61 -3.52
N PRO A 159 -4.57 14.37 -3.52
CA PRO A 159 -5.76 14.00 -4.30
C PRO A 159 -6.98 14.93 -4.12
N TRP A 160 -7.02 15.67 -3.01
CA TRP A 160 -8.14 16.52 -2.61
C TRP A 160 -7.85 18.02 -2.62
N GLY A 161 -6.62 18.46 -2.91
CA GLY A 161 -6.25 19.88 -2.88
C GLY A 161 -4.78 20.11 -2.55
N ASP A 162 -4.42 21.37 -2.36
CA ASP A 162 -3.04 21.82 -2.08
C ASP A 162 -2.74 21.94 -0.57
N SER A 163 -3.58 21.36 0.28
CA SER A 163 -3.38 21.44 1.72
C SER A 163 -3.67 20.12 2.38
N TYR A 164 -2.76 19.72 3.26
CA TYR A 164 -2.95 18.52 4.06
C TYR A 164 -4.18 18.67 4.96
N GLU A 165 -5.04 17.66 4.94
CA GLU A 165 -6.22 17.57 5.79
C GLU A 165 -6.12 16.32 6.66
N MET A 166 -6.05 16.50 7.98
CA MET A 166 -6.03 15.39 8.94
C MET A 166 -7.28 14.52 8.77
N GLY A 167 -7.10 13.19 8.77
CA GLY A 167 -8.22 12.25 8.60
C GLY A 167 -8.72 12.11 7.16
N ARG A 168 -7.91 12.45 6.15
CA ARG A 168 -8.15 12.08 4.74
C ARG A 168 -7.38 10.84 4.30
N THR A 169 -6.35 10.48 5.03
CA THR A 169 -5.44 9.37 4.75
C THR A 169 -4.85 8.85 6.06
N ASN A 170 -4.37 7.60 6.05
CA ASN A 170 -3.68 6.98 7.16
C ASN A 170 -2.17 7.16 6.97
N LEU A 171 -1.55 7.95 7.84
CA LEU A 171 -0.13 8.25 7.82
C LEU A 171 0.44 8.18 9.24
N TRP A 172 1.76 8.33 9.37
CA TRP A 172 2.36 8.38 10.70
C TRP A 172 2.10 9.72 11.38
N GLN A 173 1.71 9.71 12.66
CA GLN A 173 1.77 10.92 13.50
C GLN A 173 2.55 10.66 14.78
N GLY A 174 3.57 11.47 15.04
CA GLY A 174 4.39 11.36 16.25
C GLY A 174 5.87 11.28 15.89
N LYS A 175 6.67 10.71 16.78
CA LYS A 175 8.11 10.54 16.55
C LYS A 175 8.34 9.20 15.87
N PHE A 176 8.54 9.23 14.55
CA PHE A 176 8.97 8.04 13.80
C PHE A 176 10.39 7.62 14.21
N PRO A 177 10.71 6.32 14.31
CA PRO A 177 9.83 5.14 14.23
C PRO A 177 9.27 4.69 15.61
N ASP A 178 9.46 5.48 16.66
CA ASP A 178 9.28 5.03 18.04
C ASP A 178 7.82 5.08 18.52
N ASN A 179 7.05 6.07 18.06
CA ASN A 179 5.71 6.33 18.56
C ASN A 179 4.78 6.84 17.46
N ASP A 180 3.87 5.96 17.05
CA ASP A 180 2.72 6.25 16.21
C ASP A 180 1.51 6.53 17.09
N THR A 181 1.07 7.78 17.10
CA THR A 181 -0.03 8.24 17.97
C THR A 181 -1.41 7.85 17.44
N GLY A 182 -1.52 7.39 16.18
CA GLY A 182 -2.79 7.03 15.55
C GLY A 182 -3.83 8.15 15.60
N ARG A 183 -3.40 9.41 15.44
CA ARG A 183 -4.28 10.59 15.53
C ARG A 183 -5.27 10.65 14.38
N ASP A 184 -4.99 9.98 13.27
CA ASP A 184 -5.90 9.77 12.15
C ASP A 184 -6.89 8.60 12.36
N GLY A 185 -6.83 7.94 13.52
CA GLY A 185 -7.68 6.82 13.91
C GLY A 185 -7.01 5.45 13.89
N PHE A 186 -5.80 5.31 13.31
CA PHE A 186 -5.16 4.01 13.15
C PHE A 186 -3.66 4.07 13.49
N ALA A 187 -3.17 3.09 14.26
CA ALA A 187 -1.75 2.79 14.31
C ALA A 187 -1.51 1.49 13.51
N GLY A 188 -0.83 1.60 12.38
CA GLY A 188 -0.72 0.54 11.37
C GLY A 188 -1.77 0.69 10.27
N THR A 189 -2.14 -0.41 9.59
CA THR A 189 -3.11 -0.32 8.48
C THR A 189 -4.52 0.03 8.95
N SER A 190 -5.29 0.69 8.09
CA SER A 190 -6.71 1.02 8.23
C SER A 190 -7.58 0.11 7.36
N THR A 191 -8.90 0.11 7.57
CA THR A 191 -9.82 -0.51 6.61
C THR A 191 -9.79 0.29 5.30
N VAL A 192 -9.97 -0.38 4.16
CA VAL A 192 -9.83 0.29 2.84
C VAL A 192 -10.85 1.42 2.61
N ASN A 193 -11.90 1.50 3.42
CA ASN A 193 -12.95 2.52 3.37
C ASN A 193 -13.00 3.40 4.64
N ALA A 194 -11.90 3.47 5.40
CA ALA A 194 -11.84 4.20 6.67
C ALA A 194 -12.13 5.71 6.52
N TYR A 195 -11.72 6.29 5.39
CA TYR A 195 -11.90 7.71 5.10
C TYR A 195 -12.92 7.92 3.97
N ARG A 196 -13.36 9.17 3.80
CA ARG A 196 -14.17 9.58 2.64
C ARG A 196 -13.35 9.47 1.35
N PRO A 197 -14.00 9.44 0.16
CA PRO A 197 -13.27 9.44 -1.10
C PRO A 197 -12.20 10.52 -1.14
N GLN A 198 -11.01 10.13 -1.58
CA GLN A 198 -9.88 11.05 -1.63
C GLN A 198 -10.02 12.05 -2.77
N ASN A 199 -10.81 11.73 -3.80
CA ASN A 199 -10.99 12.59 -4.96
C ASN A 199 -12.35 12.37 -5.67
N ASP A 200 -12.59 13.12 -6.75
CA ASP A 200 -13.86 13.15 -7.48
C ASP A 200 -14.14 11.89 -8.32
N TYR A 201 -13.14 11.04 -8.55
CA TYR A 201 -13.34 9.71 -9.14
C TYR A 201 -13.82 8.68 -8.12
N GLY A 202 -13.87 9.04 -6.85
CA GLY A 202 -14.40 8.20 -5.79
C GLY A 202 -13.42 7.10 -5.37
N THR A 203 -12.12 7.26 -5.63
CA THR A 203 -11.08 6.33 -5.18
C THR A 203 -10.68 6.63 -3.73
N MET A 204 -10.17 5.61 -3.06
CA MET A 204 -9.94 5.57 -1.62
C MET A 204 -8.62 4.88 -1.36
N ASP A 205 -7.86 5.41 -0.40
CA ASP A 205 -6.58 4.83 0.05
C ASP A 205 -5.62 4.58 -1.13
N ASN A 206 -5.59 5.54 -2.07
CA ASN A 206 -4.56 5.63 -3.09
C ASN A 206 -3.32 6.28 -2.51
#